data_AF-A0A838IQA0-F1
#
_entry.id   AF-A0A838IQA0-F1
#
_cell.length_a   1.000
_cell.length_b   1.000
_cell.length_c   1.000
_cell.angle_alpha   90.00
_cell.angle_beta   90.00
_cell.angle_gamma   90.00
#
_symmetry.space_group_name_H-M   'P 1'
#
loop_
_entity.id
_entity.type
_entity.pdbx_description
1 polymer ?
#
loop_
_entity_poly.entity_id
_entity_poly.type
_entity_poly.pdbx_seq_one_letter_code
_entity_poly.pdbx_strand_id
1 'polypeptide(L)'
;MSTGPQKLALCLLFALFLGGCPGACSGKAAPNDANRLSPAPSELTARWAEATLKRKVAPSSPTRSHTGLRYEANAHCPLTYDFEATTSFTSAARPGRLSRPQIKQTLGRFDLLADAIEPTQWRLNNRALGQYTVRNQVRQPGKEFWPGELADAIVENQRLALVELGEPGQLWSRLGTFSGLQVFFPALPDAAALDAMTHWDLRFAPLHDSQGQARTPRAFDPRVEVHLVEWIEIDGHEAAVLDARYAFDETYDGAASESIVFFGRYVVLRSGRLLHAALSLRRALLPPPDEHEAVPIEVAQLAEARLSAACDGPVLDAIPHHASRTKLALDTYTKLVFALNAGNPERAAGYLATDLIATHGADQIVALLQRHVAHHGQAVLGDPGFFEPVEIDGQFLRFRIVGRAENFPDASHSAVTVINQVTIEEIDGAMSILAIGSTSIQNSEQWNVLEISARNLYSPAQPQ
;
A
#
# COMPACT_ATOMS: atom_id res chain seq x y z
N MET A 1 61.57 2.85 57.68
CA MET A 1 61.61 3.40 56.30
C MET A 1 60.19 3.46 55.80
N SER A 2 59.82 4.64 55.26
CA SER A 2 58.60 4.97 54.53
C SER A 2 57.27 4.62 55.23
N THR A 3 56.69 5.52 56.04
CA THR A 3 55.76 6.59 55.60
C THR A 3 54.66 6.07 54.67
N GLY A 4 53.38 6.14 54.99
CA GLY A 4 52.71 6.82 56.08
C GLY A 4 51.20 6.61 56.00
N PRO A 5 50.47 7.03 57.05
CA PRO A 5 49.09 6.66 57.33
C PRO A 5 48.12 7.82 57.07
N GLN A 6 46.80 7.55 57.10
CA GLN A 6 45.77 8.42 57.72
C GLN A 6 44.41 7.69 57.64
N LYS A 7 43.93 7.11 58.75
CA LYS A 7 43.13 7.71 59.85
C LYS A 7 41.68 7.98 59.40
N LEU A 8 40.73 7.16 59.90
CA LEU A 8 39.83 7.44 61.05
C LEU A 8 38.77 8.50 60.66
N ALA A 9 37.46 8.32 60.86
CA ALA A 9 36.71 7.82 62.00
C ALA A 9 35.24 7.61 61.52
N LEU A 10 34.49 6.60 61.99
CA LEU A 10 33.62 6.67 63.18
C LEU A 10 32.55 7.79 63.01
N CYS A 11 31.23 7.61 63.12
CA CYS A 11 30.42 6.66 63.87
C CYS A 11 28.93 7.05 63.71
N LEU A 12 28.03 6.25 64.30
CA LEU A 12 26.61 6.51 64.66
C LEU A 12 25.61 6.49 63.48
N LEU A 13 24.45 5.82 63.51
CA LEU A 13 23.69 5.08 64.54
C LEU A 13 22.55 4.32 63.81
N PHE A 14 22.29 3.08 64.24
CA PHE A 14 20.99 2.47 64.59
C PHE A 14 19.73 2.81 63.75
N ALA A 15 18.78 1.91 63.46
CA ALA A 15 18.49 0.55 63.89
C ALA A 15 17.21 0.12 63.14
N LEU A 16 17.20 -1.08 62.55
CA LEU A 16 16.46 -2.26 62.99
C LEU A 16 14.99 -2.38 62.49
N PHE A 17 14.81 -3.46 61.71
CA PHE A 17 13.74 -4.46 61.77
C PHE A 17 12.38 -4.21 61.08
N LEU A 18 12.25 -4.88 59.91
CA LEU A 18 11.33 -5.99 59.61
C LEU A 18 9.83 -5.82 59.97
N GLY A 19 9.01 -5.79 58.92
CA GLY A 19 7.56 -6.05 58.97
C GLY A 19 6.98 -6.17 57.56
N GLY A 20 6.54 -7.36 57.16
CA GLY A 20 6.32 -7.77 55.77
C GLY A 20 5.14 -7.13 55.01
N CYS A 21 5.17 -7.33 53.68
CA CYS A 21 4.00 -7.73 52.89
C CYS A 21 4.46 -8.32 51.54
N PRO A 22 4.24 -9.62 51.24
CA PRO A 22 4.29 -10.16 49.89
C PRO A 22 2.85 -10.23 49.35
N GLY A 23 2.53 -9.41 48.36
CA GLY A 23 1.19 -9.38 47.77
C GLY A 23 1.21 -8.67 46.44
N ALA A 24 0.91 -9.44 45.39
CA ALA A 24 0.87 -9.02 44.00
C ALA A 24 -0.19 -7.93 43.71
N CYS A 25 0.01 -7.29 42.54
CA CYS A 25 -0.98 -6.78 41.59
C CYS A 25 -0.97 -5.26 41.33
N SER A 26 -0.83 -4.98 40.03
CA SER A 26 -1.42 -3.83 39.33
C SER A 26 -0.78 -2.46 39.58
N GLY A 27 0.47 -2.32 39.16
CA GLY A 27 0.93 -1.04 38.61
C GLY A 27 0.46 -0.93 37.16
N LYS A 28 -0.80 -0.52 36.91
CA LYS A 28 -1.15 0.06 35.61
C LYS A 28 -0.27 1.30 35.45
N ALA A 29 0.74 1.21 34.59
CA ALA A 29 1.45 2.40 34.14
C ALA A 29 0.40 3.35 33.56
N ALA A 30 0.33 4.56 34.10
CA ALA A 30 -0.45 5.62 33.49
C ALA A 30 0.06 5.82 32.05
N PRO A 31 -0.82 5.92 31.04
CA PRO A 31 -0.38 6.20 29.68
C PRO A 31 0.33 7.55 29.68
N ASN A 32 1.57 7.58 29.17
CA ASN A 32 2.37 8.79 29.05
C ASN A 32 1.63 9.85 28.21
N ASP A 33 1.22 10.93 28.86
CA ASP A 33 0.52 12.10 28.28
C ASP A 33 1.37 12.92 27.28
N ALA A 34 2.64 12.57 27.06
CA ALA A 34 3.58 13.40 26.31
C ALA A 34 3.49 13.30 24.77
N ASN A 35 2.77 12.31 24.22
CA ASN A 35 2.54 12.17 22.77
C ASN A 35 1.18 12.73 22.28
N ARG A 36 0.40 13.40 23.16
CA ARG A 36 -1.01 13.78 22.91
C ARG A 36 -1.27 14.94 21.94
N LEU A 37 -0.26 15.64 21.42
CA LEU A 37 -0.48 16.89 20.66
C LEU A 37 0.34 17.05 19.38
N SER A 38 0.78 15.96 18.73
CA SER A 38 1.22 16.11 17.34
C SER A 38 -0.01 16.44 16.46
N PRO A 39 0.02 17.55 15.69
CA PRO A 39 -1.02 17.81 14.71
C PRO A 39 -1.07 16.65 13.71
N ALA A 40 -2.22 16.46 13.06
CA ALA A 40 -2.33 15.51 11.95
C ALA A 40 -1.13 15.72 11.01
N PRO A 41 -0.47 14.65 10.53
CA PRO A 41 0.65 14.77 9.61
C PRO A 41 0.30 15.73 8.47
N SER A 42 1.21 16.64 8.13
CA SER A 42 1.00 17.65 7.09
C SER A 42 0.57 17.03 5.75
N GLU A 43 0.98 15.79 5.50
CA GLU A 43 0.58 14.95 4.37
C GLU A 43 -0.95 14.75 4.29
N LEU A 44 -1.65 14.58 5.41
CA LEU A 44 -3.12 14.40 5.41
C LEU A 44 -3.84 15.71 5.02
N THR A 45 -3.35 16.84 5.54
CA THR A 45 -3.86 18.16 5.16
C THR A 45 -3.60 18.46 3.69
N ALA A 46 -2.41 18.09 3.17
CA ALA A 46 -2.08 18.24 1.75
C ALA A 46 -3.02 17.41 0.85
N ARG A 47 -3.33 16.16 1.22
CA ARG A 47 -4.30 15.33 0.47
C ARG A 47 -5.70 15.93 0.43
N TRP A 48 -6.17 16.48 1.54
CA TRP A 48 -7.45 17.19 1.56
C TRP A 48 -7.43 18.43 0.64
N ALA A 49 -6.38 19.25 0.74
CA ALA A 49 -6.23 20.42 -0.12
C ALA A 49 -6.21 20.03 -1.60
N GLU A 50 -5.48 18.97 -1.97
CA GLU A 50 -5.45 18.43 -3.33
C GLU A 50 -6.82 17.95 -3.79
N ALA A 51 -7.52 17.18 -2.97
CA ALA A 51 -8.84 16.62 -3.29
C ALA A 51 -9.91 17.71 -3.53
N THR A 52 -9.70 18.91 -3.00
CA THR A 52 -10.64 20.05 -3.10
C THR A 52 -10.18 21.19 -3.99
N LEU A 53 -9.04 21.07 -4.69
CA LEU A 53 -8.48 22.14 -5.54
C LEU A 53 -9.47 22.78 -6.52
N LYS A 54 -10.46 22.03 -7.00
CA LYS A 54 -11.45 22.48 -7.99
C LYS A 54 -12.82 22.83 -7.39
N ARG A 55 -12.96 22.80 -6.07
CA ARG A 55 -14.23 22.96 -5.35
C ARG A 55 -14.28 24.33 -4.68
N LYS A 56 -15.50 24.86 -4.51
CA LYS A 56 -15.69 26.05 -3.68
C LYS A 56 -15.79 25.60 -2.24
N VAL A 57 -14.75 25.86 -1.47
CA VAL A 57 -14.69 25.56 -0.03
C VAL A 57 -14.66 26.87 0.75
N ALA A 58 -15.54 27.00 1.74
CA ALA A 58 -15.58 28.15 2.63
C ALA A 58 -15.78 27.71 4.09
N PRO A 59 -15.25 28.43 5.08
CA PRO A 59 -15.62 28.22 6.47
C PRO A 59 -17.13 28.39 6.65
N SER A 60 -17.76 27.53 7.46
CA SER A 60 -19.17 27.64 7.78
C SER A 60 -19.38 27.62 9.29
N SER A 61 -20.51 28.17 9.73
CA SER A 61 -20.97 28.01 11.11
C SER A 61 -22.07 26.97 11.13
N PRO A 62 -22.07 26.04 12.09
CA PRO A 62 -23.09 25.00 12.15
C PRO A 62 -24.47 25.64 12.15
N THR A 63 -25.34 25.20 11.25
CA THR A 63 -26.76 25.56 11.34
C THR A 63 -27.30 25.12 12.71
N ARG A 64 -28.17 25.93 13.36
CA ARG A 64 -28.63 25.78 14.77
C ARG A 64 -29.31 24.44 15.15
N SER A 65 -29.28 23.44 14.28
CA SER A 65 -29.73 22.08 14.53
C SER A 65 -28.78 21.37 15.52
N HIS A 66 -29.27 21.12 16.74
CA HIS A 66 -28.53 20.38 17.78
C HIS A 66 -28.27 18.90 17.49
N THR A 67 -28.83 18.32 16.42
CA THR A 67 -28.58 16.91 16.09
C THR A 67 -27.17 16.73 15.53
N GLY A 68 -26.43 15.75 16.05
CA GLY A 68 -25.14 15.35 15.48
C GLY A 68 -25.24 14.65 14.13
N LEU A 69 -24.08 14.20 13.67
CA LEU A 69 -23.91 13.54 12.39
C LEU A 69 -24.36 12.07 12.47
N ARG A 70 -24.88 11.54 11.38
CA ARG A 70 -25.22 10.12 11.22
C ARG A 70 -24.96 9.72 9.80
N TYR A 71 -24.49 8.50 9.56
CA TYR A 71 -24.30 8.02 8.20
C TYR A 71 -25.62 7.87 7.47
N GLU A 72 -25.58 8.16 6.16
CA GLU A 72 -26.69 7.94 5.24
C GLU A 72 -26.19 7.15 4.00
N ALA A 73 -26.94 6.12 3.63
CA ALA A 73 -26.79 5.38 2.38
C ALA A 73 -28.18 4.90 1.92
N ASN A 74 -28.33 4.67 0.61
CA ASN A 74 -29.61 4.25 0.02
C ASN A 74 -29.43 2.93 -0.74
N ALA A 75 -30.41 2.04 -0.66
CA ALA A 75 -30.39 0.75 -1.34
C ALA A 75 -30.44 0.84 -2.88
N HIS A 76 -30.96 1.94 -3.42
CA HIS A 76 -31.11 2.19 -4.86
C HIS A 76 -30.09 3.18 -5.41
N CYS A 77 -29.30 3.80 -4.54
CA CYS A 77 -28.29 4.76 -4.92
C CYS A 77 -26.96 4.45 -4.21
N PRO A 78 -26.06 3.66 -4.84
CA PRO A 78 -24.74 3.40 -4.27
C PRO A 78 -23.95 4.70 -4.13
N LEU A 79 -23.24 4.81 -3.00
CA LEU A 79 -22.16 5.77 -2.85
C LEU A 79 -20.88 5.11 -3.31
N THR A 80 -20.32 5.55 -4.43
CA THR A 80 -19.12 4.96 -5.03
C THR A 80 -17.88 5.73 -4.59
N TYR A 81 -16.91 4.99 -4.07
CA TYR A 81 -15.65 5.51 -3.58
C TYR A 81 -14.49 4.99 -4.40
N ASP A 82 -13.61 5.89 -4.87
CA ASP A 82 -12.28 5.53 -5.32
C ASP A 82 -11.31 5.62 -4.14
N PHE A 83 -10.42 4.64 -3.99
CA PHE A 83 -9.46 4.60 -2.89
C PHE A 83 -8.07 4.18 -3.35
N GLU A 84 -7.09 4.59 -2.55
CA GLU A 84 -5.69 4.22 -2.66
C GLU A 84 -5.11 4.01 -1.28
N ALA A 85 -4.27 2.99 -1.11
CA ALA A 85 -3.48 2.76 0.08
C ALA A 85 -2.05 2.37 -0.30
N THR A 86 -1.08 3.14 0.15
CA THR A 86 0.34 2.80 0.05
C THR A 86 0.83 2.31 1.39
N THR A 87 1.35 1.08 1.43
CA THR A 87 1.94 0.46 2.61
C THR A 87 3.42 0.17 2.37
N SER A 88 4.30 0.69 3.21
CA SER A 88 5.73 0.39 3.22
C SER A 88 6.09 -0.52 4.39
N PHE A 89 6.90 -1.53 4.10
CA PHE A 89 7.44 -2.47 5.07
C PHE A 89 8.95 -2.31 5.15
N THR A 90 9.45 -2.02 6.34
CA THR A 90 10.88 -1.97 6.61
C THR A 90 11.20 -3.00 7.68
N SER A 91 12.00 -4.00 7.33
CA SER A 91 12.60 -4.90 8.32
C SER A 91 14.04 -4.45 8.55
N ALA A 92 14.50 -4.20 9.78
CA ALA A 92 15.90 -3.86 10.00
C ALA A 92 16.82 -4.95 9.42
N ALA A 93 17.74 -4.60 8.53
CA ALA A 93 18.56 -5.63 7.93
C ALA A 93 19.43 -6.34 8.98
N ARG A 94 19.64 -7.65 8.81
CA ARG A 94 20.75 -8.33 9.48
C ARG A 94 22.06 -7.55 9.19
N PRO A 95 23.00 -7.47 10.15
CA PRO A 95 24.25 -6.74 9.96
C PRO A 95 24.90 -7.08 8.60
N GLY A 96 25.13 -6.07 7.75
CA GLY A 96 25.76 -6.24 6.44
C GLY A 96 24.83 -6.35 5.22
N ARG A 97 23.49 -6.30 5.38
CA ARG A 97 22.57 -6.05 4.26
C ARG A 97 21.92 -4.68 4.42
N LEU A 98 21.57 -4.02 3.33
CA LEU A 98 20.64 -2.89 3.35
C LEU A 98 19.26 -3.46 2.97
N SER A 99 18.29 -3.39 3.89
CA SER A 99 16.91 -3.71 3.59
C SER A 99 16.27 -2.49 2.95
N ARG A 100 15.97 -2.59 1.66
CA ARG A 100 15.14 -1.59 0.99
C ARG A 100 13.69 -1.79 1.45
N PRO A 101 12.95 -0.71 1.77
CA PRO A 101 11.55 -0.84 2.13
C PRO A 101 10.80 -1.48 0.96
N GLN A 102 9.98 -2.48 1.27
CA GLN A 102 9.05 -3.03 0.30
C GLN A 102 7.81 -2.15 0.31
N ILE A 103 7.47 -1.55 -0.82
CA ILE A 103 6.30 -0.69 -0.93
C ILE A 103 5.23 -1.45 -1.72
N LYS A 104 4.03 -1.51 -1.16
CA LYS A 104 2.82 -2.05 -1.79
C LYS A 104 1.82 -0.92 -1.96
N GLN A 105 1.20 -0.85 -3.11
CA GLN A 105 0.14 0.12 -3.40
C GLN A 105 -1.11 -0.66 -3.77
N THR A 106 -2.17 -0.45 -3.02
CA THR A 106 -3.51 -0.99 -3.26
C THR A 106 -4.37 0.15 -3.78
N LEU A 107 -5.14 -0.10 -4.83
CA LEU A 107 -6.01 0.87 -5.46
C LEU A 107 -7.33 0.20 -5.75
N GLY A 108 -8.41 0.95 -5.79
CA GLY A 108 -9.64 0.37 -6.29
C GLY A 108 -10.84 1.26 -6.12
N ARG A 109 -11.99 0.62 -6.31
CA ARG A 109 -13.30 1.22 -6.14
C ARG A 109 -14.18 0.30 -5.32
N PHE A 110 -14.94 0.89 -4.42
CA PHE A 110 -15.99 0.19 -3.68
C PHE A 110 -17.26 1.02 -3.61
N ASP A 111 -18.41 0.36 -3.48
CA ASP A 111 -19.68 1.03 -3.25
C ASP A 111 -20.14 0.79 -1.82
N LEU A 112 -20.70 1.81 -1.17
CA LEU A 112 -21.50 1.67 0.03
C LEU A 112 -22.98 1.65 -0.34
N LEU A 113 -23.68 0.58 0.05
CA LEU A 113 -25.09 0.35 -0.24
C LEU A 113 -25.82 -0.07 1.03
N ALA A 114 -26.93 0.59 1.35
CA ALA A 114 -27.82 0.10 2.40
C ALA A 114 -28.56 -1.15 1.93
N ASP A 115 -28.80 -2.12 2.81
CA ASP A 115 -29.65 -3.26 2.47
C ASP A 115 -31.12 -2.81 2.40
N ALA A 116 -31.85 -3.34 1.41
CA ALA A 116 -33.24 -2.98 1.17
C ALA A 116 -34.20 -3.64 2.17
N ILE A 117 -33.80 -4.77 2.77
CA ILE A 117 -34.61 -5.60 3.67
C ILE A 117 -34.23 -5.34 5.12
N GLU A 118 -32.93 -5.22 5.40
CA GLU A 118 -32.38 -4.98 6.74
C GLU A 118 -31.71 -3.59 6.83
N PRO A 119 -32.44 -2.51 7.16
CA PRO A 119 -31.95 -1.12 7.01
C PRO A 119 -30.71 -0.77 7.84
N THR A 120 -30.42 -1.56 8.89
CA THR A 120 -29.23 -1.43 9.72
C THR A 120 -28.02 -2.17 9.14
N GLN A 121 -28.21 -3.09 8.21
CA GLN A 121 -27.12 -3.78 7.52
C GLN A 121 -26.84 -3.12 6.18
N TRP A 122 -25.61 -2.69 5.99
CA TRP A 122 -25.13 -2.11 4.76
C TRP A 122 -24.00 -2.98 4.20
N ARG A 123 -23.65 -2.72 2.95
CA ARG A 123 -22.67 -3.50 2.21
C ARG A 123 -21.64 -2.59 1.58
N LEU A 124 -20.38 -2.92 1.80
CA LEU A 124 -19.23 -2.38 1.10
C LEU A 124 -18.88 -3.35 -0.04
N ASN A 125 -19.40 -3.05 -1.22
CA ASN A 125 -19.23 -3.88 -2.41
C ASN A 125 -17.93 -3.54 -3.10
N ASN A 126 -17.04 -4.51 -3.26
CA ASN A 126 -15.80 -4.29 -3.99
C ASN A 126 -16.05 -4.36 -5.50
N ARG A 127 -15.77 -3.27 -6.23
CA ARG A 127 -16.00 -3.18 -7.68
C ARG A 127 -14.76 -3.55 -8.49
N ALA A 128 -13.59 -3.12 -8.05
CA ALA A 128 -12.33 -3.45 -8.69
C ALA A 128 -11.19 -3.08 -7.75
N LEU A 129 -10.17 -3.93 -7.68
CA LEU A 129 -9.00 -3.68 -6.87
C LEU A 129 -7.75 -4.05 -7.65
N GLY A 130 -6.68 -3.30 -7.48
CA GLY A 130 -5.36 -3.69 -7.92
C GLY A 130 -4.39 -3.60 -6.75
N GLN A 131 -3.54 -4.61 -6.60
CA GLN A 131 -2.43 -4.59 -5.67
C GLN A 131 -1.12 -4.68 -6.43
N TYR A 132 -0.26 -3.69 -6.19
CA TYR A 132 0.97 -3.50 -6.94
C TYR A 132 2.15 -3.39 -6.00
N THR A 133 3.32 -3.84 -6.45
CA THR A 133 4.58 -3.50 -5.78
C THR A 133 5.08 -2.19 -6.36
N VAL A 134 5.59 -1.29 -5.53
CA VAL A 134 6.25 -0.07 -6.00
C VAL A 134 7.74 -0.21 -5.79
N ARG A 135 8.53 -0.03 -6.85
CA ARG A 135 10.00 -0.01 -6.81
C ARG A 135 10.51 1.17 -7.60
N ASN A 136 11.48 1.89 -7.04
CA ASN A 136 12.02 3.12 -7.65
C ASN A 136 10.90 4.10 -8.05
N GLN A 137 9.88 4.25 -7.20
CA GLN A 137 8.67 5.07 -7.45
C GLN A 137 7.81 4.62 -8.64
N VAL A 138 8.08 3.44 -9.21
CA VAL A 138 7.32 2.88 -10.32
C VAL A 138 6.51 1.69 -9.82
N ARG A 139 5.20 1.79 -10.04
CA ARG A 139 4.24 0.72 -9.82
C ARG A 139 4.53 -0.41 -10.82
N GLN A 140 4.98 -1.54 -10.31
CA GLN A 140 5.17 -2.77 -11.08
C GLN A 140 3.81 -3.34 -11.49
N PRO A 141 3.74 -4.14 -12.57
CA PRO A 141 2.59 -5.00 -12.83
C PRO A 141 2.21 -5.77 -11.56
N GLY A 142 0.92 -5.78 -11.24
CA GLY A 142 0.39 -6.27 -9.97
C GLY A 142 -0.74 -7.28 -10.17
N LYS A 143 -1.35 -7.71 -9.07
CA LYS A 143 -2.57 -8.51 -9.13
C LYS A 143 -3.76 -7.57 -9.26
N GLU A 144 -4.46 -7.69 -10.38
CA GLU A 144 -5.75 -7.03 -10.60
C GLU A 144 -6.87 -8.01 -10.24
N PHE A 145 -7.92 -7.48 -9.62
CA PHE A 145 -9.09 -8.22 -9.18
C PHE A 145 -10.32 -7.68 -9.89
N TRP A 146 -11.08 -8.58 -10.47
CA TRP A 146 -12.34 -8.28 -11.15
C TRP A 146 -13.51 -8.17 -10.15
N PRO A 147 -14.60 -7.46 -10.52
CA PRO A 147 -15.80 -7.43 -9.69
C PRO A 147 -16.26 -8.84 -9.32
N GLY A 148 -16.48 -9.09 -8.03
CA GLY A 148 -16.93 -10.38 -7.49
C GLY A 148 -15.82 -11.40 -7.18
N GLU A 149 -14.56 -11.13 -7.51
CA GLU A 149 -13.43 -11.97 -7.07
C GLU A 149 -13.08 -11.75 -5.59
N LEU A 150 -13.48 -10.61 -5.05
CA LEU A 150 -13.35 -10.26 -3.64
C LEU A 150 -14.75 -10.23 -3.01
N ALA A 151 -14.89 -10.86 -1.84
CA ALA A 151 -16.14 -10.86 -1.10
C ALA A 151 -16.46 -9.45 -0.59
N ASP A 152 -17.75 -9.12 -0.61
CA ASP A 152 -18.27 -7.89 -0.02
C ASP A 152 -18.07 -7.91 1.50
N ALA A 153 -17.83 -6.74 2.08
CA ALA A 153 -17.86 -6.58 3.53
C ALA A 153 -19.27 -6.13 3.96
N ILE A 154 -19.89 -6.87 4.88
CA ILE A 154 -21.15 -6.49 5.48
C ILE A 154 -20.83 -5.61 6.70
N VAL A 155 -21.43 -4.43 6.78
CA VAL A 155 -21.28 -3.51 7.92
C VAL A 155 -22.63 -3.22 8.54
N GLU A 156 -22.68 -3.17 9.87
CA GLU A 156 -23.85 -2.71 10.63
C GLU A 156 -23.72 -1.21 10.89
N ASN A 157 -24.76 -0.46 10.54
CA ASN A 157 -24.92 0.93 10.93
C ASN A 157 -25.44 1.01 12.37
N GLN A 158 -24.51 1.16 13.31
CA GLN A 158 -24.80 1.35 14.73
C GLN A 158 -25.02 2.83 15.07
N ARG A 159 -25.84 3.51 14.26
CA ARG A 159 -26.23 4.94 14.34
C ARG A 159 -25.10 5.94 14.11
N LEU A 160 -23.98 5.80 14.82
CA LEU A 160 -22.84 6.72 14.76
C LEU A 160 -21.63 6.10 14.04
N ALA A 161 -21.56 4.78 13.92
CA ALA A 161 -20.44 4.07 13.32
C ALA A 161 -20.93 2.99 12.37
N LEU A 162 -20.10 2.68 11.37
CA LEU A 162 -20.23 1.48 10.55
C LEU A 162 -19.29 0.42 11.11
N VAL A 163 -19.83 -0.73 11.49
CA VAL A 163 -19.08 -1.81 12.15
C VAL A 163 -19.14 -3.06 11.28
N GLU A 164 -18.01 -3.62 10.87
CA GLU A 164 -18.00 -4.87 10.09
C GLU A 164 -18.61 -6.03 10.88
N LEU A 165 -19.60 -6.70 10.27
CA LEU A 165 -20.23 -7.92 10.75
C LEU A 165 -19.38 -9.12 10.31
N GLY A 166 -18.28 -9.35 11.02
CA GLY A 166 -17.36 -10.46 10.75
C GLY A 166 -15.95 -10.19 11.29
N GLU A 167 -15.01 -11.09 10.98
CA GLU A 167 -13.59 -10.76 11.10
C GLU A 167 -13.24 -9.68 10.07
N PRO A 168 -12.45 -8.64 10.43
CA PRO A 168 -12.08 -7.55 9.52
C PRO A 168 -11.61 -8.12 8.19
N GLY A 169 -12.30 -7.75 7.11
CA GLY A 169 -12.45 -8.60 5.93
C GLY A 169 -11.22 -9.45 5.59
N GLN A 170 -11.31 -10.76 5.83
CA GLN A 170 -10.21 -11.73 5.68
C GLN A 170 -9.51 -11.70 4.31
N LEU A 171 -10.20 -11.22 3.27
CA LEU A 171 -9.57 -11.04 1.95
C LEU A 171 -8.64 -9.83 1.92
N TRP A 172 -8.95 -8.74 2.62
CA TRP A 172 -8.12 -7.53 2.69
C TRP A 172 -6.84 -7.75 3.49
N SER A 173 -6.91 -8.56 4.56
CA SER A 173 -5.73 -9.02 5.31
C SER A 173 -4.89 -10.04 4.53
N ARG A 174 -5.51 -10.85 3.66
CA ARG A 174 -4.79 -11.71 2.69
C ARG A 174 -4.06 -10.92 1.61
N LEU A 175 -4.48 -9.68 1.32
CA LEU A 175 -3.72 -8.74 0.48
C LEU A 175 -2.55 -8.09 1.26
N GLY A 176 -2.24 -8.56 2.47
CA GLY A 176 -1.18 -8.02 3.32
C GLY A 176 -1.75 -7.10 4.41
N THR A 177 -1.02 -6.06 4.78
CA THR A 177 -1.31 -5.20 5.94
C THR A 177 -2.23 -4.03 5.63
N PHE A 178 -3.08 -4.14 4.61
CA PHE A 178 -4.13 -3.14 4.42
C PHE A 178 -5.17 -3.29 5.52
N SER A 179 -5.47 -2.19 6.20
CA SER A 179 -6.27 -2.19 7.42
C SER A 179 -7.77 -2.50 7.18
N GLY A 180 -8.19 -2.63 5.91
CA GLY A 180 -9.57 -2.87 5.49
C GLY A 180 -10.26 -1.57 5.04
N LEU A 181 -11.52 -1.64 4.58
CA LEU A 181 -12.25 -0.46 4.09
C LEU A 181 -12.95 0.32 5.21
N GLN A 182 -13.25 -0.32 6.33
CA GLN A 182 -13.87 0.28 7.50
C GLN A 182 -13.08 1.46 8.07
N VAL A 183 -11.75 1.49 7.89
CA VAL A 183 -10.89 2.61 8.32
C VAL A 183 -11.24 3.94 7.66
N PHE A 184 -11.97 3.94 6.54
CA PHE A 184 -12.42 5.17 5.89
C PHE A 184 -13.66 5.78 6.55
N PHE A 185 -14.38 5.02 7.38
CA PHE A 185 -15.65 5.41 8.00
C PHE A 185 -15.52 5.56 9.52
N PRO A 186 -15.10 6.73 10.02
CA PRO A 186 -14.92 6.96 11.46
C PRO A 186 -16.26 6.93 12.20
N ALA A 187 -16.25 6.74 13.52
CA ALA A 187 -17.43 7.07 14.31
C ALA A 187 -17.74 8.58 14.22
N LEU A 188 -19.02 8.91 14.14
CA LEU A 188 -19.52 10.28 13.99
C LEU A 188 -19.90 10.87 15.36
N PRO A 189 -19.51 12.11 15.67
CA PRO A 189 -19.96 12.79 16.88
C PRO A 189 -21.49 12.97 16.92
N ASP A 190 -22.09 12.71 18.09
CA ASP A 190 -23.52 12.84 18.34
C ASP A 190 -23.98 14.29 18.56
N ALA A 191 -23.02 15.20 18.73
CA ALA A 191 -23.20 16.64 18.81
C ALA A 191 -22.55 17.35 17.62
N ALA A 192 -23.20 18.43 17.17
CA ALA A 192 -22.69 19.29 16.09
C ALA A 192 -21.74 20.40 16.57
N ALA A 193 -21.42 20.43 17.87
CA ALA A 193 -20.51 21.42 18.44
C ALA A 193 -19.08 21.18 17.96
N LEU A 194 -18.32 22.27 17.77
CA LEU A 194 -16.86 22.18 17.62
C LEU A 194 -16.27 21.48 18.86
N ASP A 195 -15.21 20.71 18.64
CA ASP A 195 -14.53 19.86 19.63
C ASP A 195 -15.39 18.70 20.19
N ALA A 196 -16.60 18.47 19.66
CA ALA A 196 -17.37 17.28 19.98
C ALA A 196 -16.54 16.03 19.67
N MET A 197 -16.50 15.10 20.64
CA MET A 197 -15.68 13.91 20.57
C MET A 197 -16.56 12.66 20.66
N THR A 198 -16.22 11.65 19.87
CA THR A 198 -16.75 10.30 20.00
C THR A 198 -15.61 9.28 20.02
N HIS A 199 -15.88 8.12 20.59
CA HIS A 199 -14.94 7.01 20.56
C HIS A 199 -15.31 6.06 19.41
N TRP A 200 -14.29 5.57 18.75
CA TRP A 200 -14.42 4.62 17.65
C TRP A 200 -13.61 3.37 17.96
N ASP A 201 -14.31 2.26 18.14
CA ASP A 201 -13.69 0.95 18.32
C ASP A 201 -13.31 0.41 16.93
N LEU A 202 -12.18 0.89 16.42
CA LEU A 202 -11.64 0.45 15.14
C LEU A 202 -11.10 -0.96 15.30
N ARG A 203 -11.23 -1.81 14.27
CA ARG A 203 -10.67 -3.16 14.27
C ARG A 203 -9.58 -3.29 13.22
N PHE A 204 -8.39 -3.74 13.61
CA PHE A 204 -7.29 -4.04 12.70
C PHE A 204 -7.12 -5.55 12.54
N ALA A 205 -6.90 -5.98 11.30
CA ALA A 205 -6.47 -7.33 11.00
C ALA A 205 -5.08 -7.64 11.59
N PRO A 206 -4.79 -8.91 11.92
CA PRO A 206 -3.45 -9.32 12.34
C PRO A 206 -2.41 -9.04 11.24
N LEU A 207 -1.17 -8.75 11.64
CA LEU A 207 -0.07 -8.64 10.68
C LEU A 207 0.27 -10.03 10.17
N HIS A 208 0.28 -10.20 8.86
CA HIS A 208 0.84 -11.38 8.23
C HIS A 208 2.26 -11.10 7.75
N ASP A 209 3.13 -12.11 7.82
CA ASP A 209 4.45 -12.06 7.21
C ASP A 209 4.37 -12.24 5.69
N SER A 210 5.53 -12.17 5.03
CA SER A 210 5.61 -12.36 3.58
C SER A 210 5.19 -13.75 3.09
N GLN A 211 5.05 -14.72 4.00
CA GLN A 211 4.55 -16.08 3.72
C GLN A 211 3.06 -16.23 4.08
N GLY A 212 2.40 -15.15 4.52
CA GLY A 212 0.98 -15.17 4.90
C GLY A 212 0.72 -15.72 6.30
N GLN A 213 1.75 -15.98 7.12
CA GLN A 213 1.57 -16.40 8.50
C GLN A 213 1.33 -15.19 9.41
N ALA A 214 0.31 -15.26 10.27
CA ALA A 214 0.02 -14.20 11.22
C ALA A 214 1.16 -14.08 12.24
N ARG A 215 1.84 -12.93 12.26
CA ARG A 215 2.86 -12.56 13.25
C ARG A 215 2.26 -12.03 14.55
N THR A 216 1.03 -11.53 14.50
CA THR A 216 0.29 -11.17 15.70
C THR A 216 -0.85 -12.17 15.93
N PRO A 217 -0.98 -12.73 17.14
CA PRO A 217 -1.92 -13.81 17.40
C PRO A 217 -3.40 -13.38 17.41
N ARG A 218 -3.72 -12.08 17.39
CA ARG A 218 -5.10 -11.56 17.51
C ARG A 218 -5.35 -10.31 16.67
N ALA A 219 -6.61 -10.11 16.29
CA ALA A 219 -7.12 -8.81 15.87
C ALA A 219 -6.99 -7.81 17.03
N PHE A 220 -6.75 -6.55 16.69
CA PHE A 220 -6.53 -5.47 17.67
C PHE A 220 -7.65 -4.44 17.53
N ASP A 221 -8.27 -4.08 18.64
CA ASP A 221 -9.46 -3.21 18.69
C ASP A 221 -9.16 -1.89 19.42
N PRO A 222 -8.41 -0.95 18.79
CA PRO A 222 -8.07 0.31 19.43
C PRO A 222 -9.29 1.22 19.53
N ARG A 223 -9.40 1.85 20.69
CA ARG A 223 -10.39 2.89 20.94
C ARG A 223 -9.84 4.24 20.50
N VAL A 224 -10.15 4.61 19.26
CA VAL A 224 -9.72 5.85 18.60
C VAL A 224 -10.60 7.02 19.05
N GLU A 225 -10.00 8.18 19.32
CA GLU A 225 -10.73 9.42 19.60
C GLU A 225 -11.01 10.16 18.28
N VAL A 226 -12.27 10.49 18.00
CA VAL A 226 -12.68 11.25 16.81
C VAL A 226 -13.27 12.58 17.23
N HIS A 227 -12.69 13.68 16.73
CA HIS A 227 -13.06 15.05 17.08
C HIS A 227 -13.63 15.78 15.87
N LEU A 228 -14.71 16.53 16.08
CA LEU A 228 -15.18 17.53 15.13
C LEU A 228 -14.32 18.78 15.26
N VAL A 229 -13.51 19.08 14.23
CA VAL A 229 -12.54 20.18 14.29
C VAL A 229 -12.99 21.43 13.55
N GLU A 230 -13.85 21.27 12.53
CA GLU A 230 -14.27 22.39 11.69
C GLU A 230 -15.60 22.08 11.00
N TRP A 231 -16.39 23.14 10.74
CA TRP A 231 -17.50 23.10 9.79
C TRP A 231 -17.11 23.91 8.55
N ILE A 232 -17.34 23.32 7.38
CA ILE A 232 -17.05 23.93 6.08
C ILE A 232 -18.28 23.80 5.17
N GLU A 233 -18.34 24.65 4.15
CA GLU A 233 -19.29 24.54 3.05
C GLU A 233 -18.55 24.14 1.78
N ILE A 234 -19.06 23.11 1.08
CA ILE A 234 -18.49 22.59 -0.16
C ILE A 234 -19.59 22.61 -1.22
N ASP A 235 -19.42 23.41 -2.26
CA ASP A 235 -20.40 23.56 -3.34
C ASP A 235 -21.84 23.78 -2.80
N GLY A 236 -21.98 24.64 -1.77
CA GLY A 236 -23.27 24.95 -1.14
C GLY A 236 -23.77 23.92 -0.11
N HIS A 237 -22.98 22.89 0.20
CA HIS A 237 -23.35 21.84 1.16
C HIS A 237 -22.49 21.92 2.41
N GLU A 238 -23.13 21.96 3.58
CA GLU A 238 -22.46 21.92 4.87
C GLU A 238 -21.79 20.56 5.09
N ALA A 239 -20.56 20.57 5.59
CA ALA A 239 -19.75 19.40 5.89
C ALA A 239 -18.93 19.61 7.16
N ALA A 240 -18.75 18.55 7.93
CA ALA A 240 -17.88 18.52 9.08
C ALA A 240 -16.52 17.95 8.69
N VAL A 241 -15.46 18.61 9.15
CA VAL A 241 -14.10 18.07 9.15
C VAL A 241 -13.86 17.40 10.49
N LEU A 242 -13.46 16.13 10.44
CA LEU A 242 -13.18 15.31 11.61
C LEU A 242 -11.71 14.91 11.62
N ASP A 243 -11.08 14.94 12.79
CA ASP A 243 -9.76 14.35 13.03
C ASP A 243 -9.94 13.12 13.93
N ALA A 244 -9.35 11.98 13.55
CA ALA A 244 -9.27 10.78 14.38
C ALA A 244 -7.82 10.53 14.80
N ARG A 245 -7.60 10.14 16.06
CA ARG A 245 -6.27 9.96 16.62
C ARG A 245 -6.21 8.78 17.56
N TYR A 246 -5.13 8.03 17.46
CA TYR A 246 -4.82 6.95 18.39
C TYR A 246 -3.32 6.73 18.47
N ALA A 247 -2.82 6.53 19.68
CA ALA A 247 -1.44 6.14 19.92
C ALA A 247 -1.42 5.07 21.02
N PHE A 248 -0.61 4.04 20.81
CA PHE A 248 -0.52 2.88 21.68
C PHE A 248 0.88 2.34 21.68
N ASP A 249 1.38 2.03 22.87
CA ASP A 249 2.65 1.35 23.08
C ASP A 249 2.41 0.23 24.11
N GLU A 250 2.59 -1.02 23.72
CA GLU A 250 2.48 -2.17 24.62
C GLU A 250 3.74 -3.04 24.55
N THR A 251 4.04 -3.67 25.67
CA THR A 251 5.10 -4.68 25.79
C THR A 251 4.45 -5.96 26.26
N TYR A 252 4.62 -7.03 25.51
CA TYR A 252 4.05 -8.34 25.82
C TYR A 252 4.98 -9.13 26.74
N ASP A 253 4.42 -9.98 27.60
CA ASP A 253 5.19 -10.89 28.46
C ASP A 253 6.03 -11.82 27.56
N GLY A 254 7.37 -11.72 27.67
CA GLY A 254 8.30 -12.36 26.73
C GLY A 254 8.95 -11.41 25.72
N ALA A 255 8.81 -10.10 25.93
CA ALA A 255 9.72 -9.04 25.47
C ALA A 255 9.65 -8.58 24.00
N ALA A 256 8.58 -8.92 23.27
CA ALA A 256 8.19 -8.17 22.08
C ALA A 256 7.46 -6.87 22.50
N SER A 257 7.74 -5.76 21.83
CA SER A 257 7.01 -4.50 22.01
C SER A 257 6.35 -4.07 20.71
N GLU A 258 5.17 -3.50 20.81
CA GLU A 258 4.40 -3.00 19.69
C GLU A 258 4.02 -1.55 19.93
N SER A 259 4.34 -0.69 18.96
CA SER A 259 3.87 0.69 18.91
C SER A 259 2.96 0.90 17.72
N ILE A 260 1.87 1.63 17.91
CA ILE A 260 0.90 1.98 16.88
C ILE A 260 0.58 3.46 17.02
N VAL A 261 0.65 4.18 15.90
CA VAL A 261 0.22 5.57 15.79
C VAL A 261 -0.69 5.68 14.57
N PHE A 262 -1.91 6.14 14.80
CA PHE A 262 -2.93 6.32 13.78
C PHE A 262 -3.44 7.76 13.79
N PHE A 263 -3.52 8.34 12.59
CA PHE A 263 -4.17 9.61 12.32
C PHE A 263 -5.13 9.44 11.16
N GLY A 264 -6.33 9.99 11.29
CA GLY A 264 -7.30 10.11 10.21
C GLY A 264 -7.81 11.54 10.11
N ARG A 265 -8.08 12.00 8.90
CA ARG A 265 -8.81 13.23 8.63
C ARG A 265 -9.93 12.91 7.66
N TYR A 266 -11.13 13.36 7.99
CA TYR A 266 -12.34 13.00 7.26
C TYR A 266 -13.16 14.24 6.98
N VAL A 267 -13.88 14.23 5.87
CA VAL A 267 -14.87 15.23 5.55
C VAL A 267 -16.19 14.53 5.31
N VAL A 268 -17.16 14.82 6.16
CA VAL A 268 -18.48 14.17 6.17
C VAL A 268 -19.53 15.24 5.93
N LEU A 269 -20.30 15.10 4.87
CA LEU A 269 -21.42 16.00 4.60
C LEU A 269 -22.43 15.95 5.74
N ARG A 270 -23.17 17.04 5.95
CA ARG A 270 -24.25 17.10 6.94
C ARG A 270 -25.32 16.02 6.72
N SER A 271 -25.51 15.58 5.48
CA SER A 271 -26.37 14.45 5.12
C SER A 271 -25.91 13.12 5.69
N GLY A 272 -24.63 12.98 6.06
CA GLY A 272 -24.06 11.74 6.56
C GLY A 272 -23.13 11.03 5.58
N ARG A 273 -22.89 11.61 4.41
CA ARG A 273 -22.05 10.99 3.39
C ARG A 273 -20.59 11.36 3.62
N LEU A 274 -19.72 10.36 3.73
CA LEU A 274 -18.29 10.57 3.70
C LEU A 274 -17.91 11.08 2.30
N LEU A 275 -17.31 12.26 2.22
CA LEU A 275 -16.83 12.87 0.98
C LEU A 275 -15.35 12.54 0.75
N HIS A 276 -14.55 12.61 1.83
CA HIS A 276 -13.11 12.34 1.81
C HIS A 276 -12.68 11.66 3.11
N ALA A 277 -11.75 10.73 3.00
CA ALA A 277 -10.99 10.19 4.11
C ALA A 277 -9.51 10.15 3.71
N ALA A 278 -8.62 10.61 4.59
CA ALA A 278 -7.19 10.44 4.47
C ALA A 278 -6.63 9.94 5.80
N LEU A 279 -5.77 8.92 5.76
CA LEU A 279 -5.26 8.27 6.96
C LEU A 279 -3.76 7.99 6.88
N SER A 280 -3.13 7.99 8.04
CA SER A 280 -1.75 7.60 8.26
C SER A 280 -1.70 6.63 9.44
N LEU A 281 -1.13 5.46 9.22
CA LEU A 281 -0.89 4.45 10.23
C LEU A 281 0.59 4.13 10.25
N ARG A 282 1.21 4.15 11.43
CA ARG A 282 2.55 3.63 11.67
C ARG A 282 2.46 2.57 12.74
N ARG A 283 3.10 1.44 12.50
CA ARG A 283 3.14 0.31 13.42
C ARG A 283 4.56 -0.22 13.46
N ALA A 284 5.17 -0.26 14.63
CA ALA A 284 6.46 -0.90 14.82
C ALA A 284 6.29 -2.13 15.72
N LEU A 285 6.90 -3.24 15.30
CA LEU A 285 6.98 -4.47 16.06
C LEU A 285 8.46 -4.71 16.37
N LEU A 286 8.81 -4.58 17.64
CA LEU A 286 10.12 -4.90 18.17
C LEU A 286 10.09 -6.34 18.71
N PRO A 287 10.98 -7.23 18.24
CA PRO A 287 11.05 -8.59 18.74
C PRO A 287 11.68 -8.65 20.15
N PRO A 288 11.55 -9.80 20.83
CA PRO A 288 12.24 -10.08 22.09
C PRO A 288 13.75 -9.87 22.00
N PRO A 289 14.41 -9.30 23.04
CA PRO A 289 15.86 -9.08 23.07
C PRO A 289 16.66 -10.39 23.09
N ASP A 290 16.05 -11.48 23.54
CA ASP A 290 16.56 -12.85 23.57
C ASP A 290 16.39 -13.59 22.23
N GLU A 291 15.59 -13.06 21.31
CA GLU A 291 15.43 -13.61 19.96
C GLU A 291 16.43 -12.94 18.99
N HIS A 292 17.70 -13.31 19.11
CA HIS A 292 18.82 -12.71 18.35
C HIS A 292 18.69 -12.77 16.81
N GLU A 293 17.75 -13.55 16.29
CA GLU A 293 17.47 -13.64 14.84
C GLU A 293 16.24 -12.86 14.38
N ALA A 294 15.40 -12.40 15.30
CA ALA A 294 14.21 -11.65 14.97
C ALA A 294 14.55 -10.18 14.70
N VAL A 295 13.88 -9.64 13.68
CA VAL A 295 14.18 -8.35 13.12
C VAL A 295 13.00 -7.40 13.41
N PRO A 296 13.26 -6.17 13.91
CA PRO A 296 12.25 -5.12 13.98
C PRO A 296 11.54 -4.92 12.65
N ILE A 297 10.20 -4.90 12.70
CA ILE A 297 9.36 -4.63 11.53
C ILE A 297 8.66 -3.30 11.74
N GLU A 298 8.82 -2.39 10.81
CA GLU A 298 8.03 -1.17 10.71
C GLU A 298 7.10 -1.25 9.52
N VAL A 299 5.84 -0.97 9.77
CA VAL A 299 4.79 -0.83 8.76
C VAL A 299 4.32 0.62 8.80
N ALA A 300 4.43 1.33 7.69
CA ALA A 300 3.81 2.63 7.52
C ALA A 300 2.81 2.57 6.37
N GLN A 301 1.62 3.11 6.60
CA GLN A 301 0.53 3.13 5.64
C GLN A 301 -0.01 4.54 5.51
N LEU A 302 -0.20 4.96 4.26
CA LEU A 302 -0.96 6.15 3.89
C LEU A 302 -2.11 5.68 3.02
N ALA A 303 -3.34 6.04 3.37
CA ALA A 303 -4.49 5.73 2.52
C ALA A 303 -5.44 6.90 2.37
N GLU A 304 -6.22 6.85 1.31
CA GLU A 304 -7.18 7.87 0.93
C GLU A 304 -8.40 7.21 0.27
N ALA A 305 -9.59 7.74 0.56
CA ALA A 305 -10.81 7.42 -0.16
C ALA A 305 -11.56 8.73 -0.52
N ARG A 306 -12.13 8.77 -1.72
CA ARG A 306 -12.92 9.89 -2.25
C ARG A 306 -14.26 9.39 -2.74
N LEU A 307 -15.35 10.02 -2.31
CA LEU A 307 -16.66 9.80 -2.92
C LEU A 307 -16.62 10.36 -4.35
N SER A 308 -16.64 9.49 -5.35
CA SER A 308 -16.48 9.85 -6.75
C SER A 308 -17.76 9.73 -7.58
N ALA A 309 -18.76 9.00 -7.08
CA ALA A 309 -20.10 9.02 -7.65
C ALA A 309 -21.19 8.84 -6.58
N ALA A 310 -22.29 9.56 -6.77
CA ALA A 310 -23.54 9.48 -6.02
C ALA A 310 -24.68 9.99 -6.91
N CYS A 311 -25.94 9.73 -6.56
CA CYS A 311 -27.08 10.22 -7.35
C CYS A 311 -27.35 11.71 -7.18
N ASP A 312 -26.90 12.28 -6.05
CA ASP A 312 -27.14 13.65 -5.64
C ASP A 312 -26.02 14.13 -4.69
N GLY A 313 -25.97 15.44 -4.48
CA GLY A 313 -24.96 16.08 -3.65
C GLY A 313 -23.58 16.18 -4.31
N PRO A 314 -22.61 16.79 -3.60
CA PRO A 314 -21.26 16.96 -4.12
C PRO A 314 -20.49 15.64 -4.08
N VAL A 315 -19.63 15.46 -5.08
CA VAL A 315 -18.64 14.39 -5.18
C VAL A 315 -17.27 15.00 -5.42
N LEU A 316 -16.20 14.25 -5.24
CA LEU A 316 -14.83 14.66 -5.56
C LEU A 316 -14.38 14.06 -6.88
N ASP A 317 -13.31 14.63 -7.45
CA ASP A 317 -12.62 13.99 -8.55
C ASP A 317 -12.08 12.63 -8.08
N ALA A 318 -12.29 11.60 -8.91
CA ALA A 318 -11.73 10.27 -8.67
C ALA A 318 -10.23 10.35 -8.39
N ILE A 319 -9.72 9.48 -7.51
CA ILE A 319 -8.29 9.39 -7.26
C ILE A 319 -7.61 9.04 -8.59
N PRO A 320 -6.69 9.89 -9.10
CA PRO A 320 -6.10 9.62 -10.40
C PRO A 320 -5.24 8.36 -10.34
N HIS A 321 -5.71 7.27 -10.94
CA HIS A 321 -4.90 6.06 -11.09
C HIS A 321 -3.95 6.14 -12.28
N HIS A 322 -3.37 7.32 -12.56
CA HIS A 322 -2.49 7.50 -13.71
C HIS A 322 -1.32 6.50 -13.63
N ALA A 323 -1.30 5.58 -14.58
CA ALA A 323 -0.13 4.77 -14.81
C ALA A 323 0.97 5.70 -15.32
N SER A 324 2.09 5.80 -14.60
CA SER A 324 3.25 6.52 -15.13
C SER A 324 3.63 5.93 -16.49
N ARG A 325 4.21 6.74 -17.39
CA ARG A 325 4.69 6.24 -18.69
C ARG A 325 5.59 5.02 -18.52
N THR A 326 6.41 5.02 -17.46
CA THR A 326 7.23 3.89 -17.03
C THR A 326 6.42 2.63 -16.70
N LYS A 327 5.32 2.74 -15.95
CA LYS A 327 4.41 1.61 -15.70
C LYS A 327 3.82 1.09 -17.02
N LEU A 328 3.29 1.98 -17.86
CA LEU A 328 2.66 1.57 -19.13
C LEU A 328 3.65 0.80 -20.02
N ALA A 329 4.90 1.25 -20.05
CA ALA A 329 5.95 0.61 -20.81
C ALA A 329 6.32 -0.78 -20.23
N LEU A 330 6.44 -0.90 -18.90
CA LEU A 330 6.67 -2.20 -18.24
C LEU A 330 5.50 -3.16 -18.40
N ASP A 331 4.26 -2.67 -18.29
CA ASP A 331 3.04 -3.45 -18.54
C ASP A 331 3.04 -3.99 -19.97
N THR A 332 3.46 -3.17 -20.95
CA THR A 332 3.56 -3.56 -22.36
C THR A 332 4.58 -4.68 -22.56
N TYR A 333 5.78 -4.54 -21.98
CA TYR A 333 6.78 -5.60 -22.03
C TYR A 333 6.34 -6.88 -21.30
N THR A 334 5.68 -6.73 -20.15
CA THR A 334 5.13 -7.86 -19.38
C THR A 334 4.09 -8.62 -20.21
N LYS A 335 3.19 -7.90 -20.88
CA LYS A 335 2.17 -8.50 -21.75
C LYS A 335 2.80 -9.20 -22.95
N LEU A 336 3.88 -8.66 -23.53
CA LEU A 336 4.66 -9.36 -24.57
C LEU A 336 5.21 -10.69 -24.03
N VAL A 337 5.92 -10.67 -22.89
CA VAL A 337 6.52 -11.88 -22.30
C VAL A 337 5.44 -12.92 -21.97
N PHE A 338 4.31 -12.52 -21.41
CA PHE A 338 3.19 -13.43 -21.16
C PHE A 338 2.57 -13.99 -22.44
N ALA A 339 2.40 -13.17 -23.48
CA ALA A 339 1.89 -13.66 -24.77
C ALA A 339 2.85 -14.69 -25.41
N LEU A 340 4.16 -14.46 -25.33
CA LEU A 340 5.18 -15.41 -25.79
C LEU A 340 5.11 -16.73 -25.00
N ASN A 341 5.08 -16.67 -23.67
CA ASN A 341 5.01 -17.86 -22.81
C ASN A 341 3.69 -18.62 -22.96
N ALA A 342 2.60 -17.93 -23.28
CA ALA A 342 1.30 -18.55 -23.57
C ALA A 342 1.19 -19.08 -25.01
N GLY A 343 2.22 -18.92 -25.85
CA GLY A 343 2.20 -19.37 -27.24
C GLY A 343 1.20 -18.59 -28.13
N ASN A 344 0.95 -17.32 -27.84
CA ASN A 344 0.01 -16.47 -28.59
C ASN A 344 0.77 -15.43 -29.44
N PRO A 345 1.15 -15.78 -30.68
CA PRO A 345 2.02 -14.94 -31.50
C PRO A 345 1.36 -13.65 -31.98
N GLU A 346 0.06 -13.70 -32.31
CA GLU A 346 -0.71 -12.52 -32.73
C GLU A 346 -0.77 -11.47 -31.61
N ARG A 347 -1.02 -11.92 -30.37
CA ARG A 347 -1.04 -11.02 -29.21
C ARG A 347 0.36 -10.47 -28.90
N ALA A 348 1.42 -11.26 -29.08
CA ALA A 348 2.79 -10.80 -28.92
C ALA A 348 3.16 -9.72 -29.95
N ALA A 349 2.79 -9.91 -31.22
CA ALA A 349 3.01 -8.94 -32.29
C ALA A 349 2.37 -7.58 -32.01
N GLY A 350 1.19 -7.57 -31.36
CA GLY A 350 0.46 -6.34 -31.02
C GLY A 350 1.17 -5.40 -30.04
N TYR A 351 2.29 -5.80 -29.42
CA TYR A 351 3.10 -4.95 -28.54
C TYR A 351 4.38 -4.41 -29.19
N LEU A 352 4.67 -4.80 -30.44
CA LEU A 352 5.83 -4.36 -31.20
C LEU A 352 5.50 -3.09 -31.98
N ALA A 353 6.48 -2.21 -32.13
CA ALA A 353 6.32 -1.00 -32.93
C ALA A 353 6.07 -1.31 -34.41
N THR A 354 5.19 -0.53 -35.04
CA THR A 354 4.81 -0.70 -36.46
C THR A 354 6.02 -0.66 -37.40
N ASP A 355 6.98 0.22 -37.15
CA ASP A 355 8.20 0.33 -37.97
C ASP A 355 9.11 -0.90 -37.85
N LEU A 356 9.16 -1.49 -36.65
CA LEU A 356 9.90 -2.73 -36.42
C LEU A 356 9.24 -3.89 -37.20
N ILE A 357 7.90 -3.97 -37.14
CA ILE A 357 7.10 -4.94 -37.90
C ILE A 357 7.27 -4.72 -39.41
N ALA A 358 7.24 -3.48 -39.89
CA ALA A 358 7.39 -3.17 -41.30
C ALA A 358 8.78 -3.57 -41.84
N THR A 359 9.81 -3.50 -40.99
CA THR A 359 11.18 -3.83 -41.38
C THR A 359 11.42 -5.34 -41.49
N HIS A 360 10.98 -6.11 -40.49
CA HIS A 360 11.34 -7.53 -40.37
C HIS A 360 10.17 -8.51 -40.53
N GLY A 361 8.93 -8.02 -40.47
CA GLY A 361 7.72 -8.83 -40.40
C GLY A 361 7.42 -9.32 -38.98
N ALA A 362 6.18 -9.17 -38.54
CA ALA A 362 5.72 -9.58 -37.20
C ALA A 362 6.00 -11.06 -36.93
N ASP A 363 5.68 -11.94 -37.89
CA ASP A 363 5.85 -13.39 -37.75
C ASP A 363 7.32 -13.78 -37.53
N GLN A 364 8.27 -13.11 -38.20
CA GLN A 364 9.69 -13.41 -38.05
C GLN A 364 10.21 -12.98 -36.67
N ILE A 365 9.81 -11.79 -36.21
CA ILE A 365 10.21 -11.28 -34.89
C ILE A 365 9.66 -12.19 -33.79
N VAL A 366 8.37 -12.51 -33.85
CA VAL A 366 7.72 -13.33 -32.83
C VAL A 366 8.24 -14.76 -32.85
N ALA A 367 8.46 -15.36 -34.02
CA ALA A 367 9.06 -16.69 -34.12
C ALA A 367 10.50 -16.71 -33.56
N LEU A 368 11.29 -15.66 -33.79
CA LEU A 368 12.62 -15.53 -33.19
C LEU A 368 12.55 -15.44 -31.66
N LEU A 369 11.65 -14.63 -31.10
CA LEU A 369 11.43 -14.51 -29.66
C LEU A 369 10.94 -15.83 -29.04
N GLN A 370 10.01 -16.54 -29.68
CA GLN A 370 9.53 -17.84 -29.21
C GLN A 370 10.62 -18.88 -29.23
N ARG A 371 11.43 -18.96 -30.30
CA ARG A 371 12.61 -19.84 -30.34
C ARG A 371 13.60 -19.50 -29.24
N HIS A 372 13.84 -18.21 -29.01
CA HIS A 372 14.72 -17.74 -27.96
C HIS A 372 14.27 -18.20 -26.57
N VAL A 373 12.98 -18.03 -26.26
CA VAL A 373 12.36 -18.50 -25.01
C VAL A 373 12.36 -20.01 -24.90
N ALA A 374 12.02 -20.75 -25.97
CA ALA A 374 12.02 -22.20 -25.98
C ALA A 374 13.43 -22.78 -25.77
N HIS A 375 14.45 -22.15 -26.35
CA HIS A 375 15.83 -22.61 -26.23
C HIS A 375 16.43 -22.29 -24.86
N HIS A 376 16.29 -21.06 -24.35
CA HIS A 376 16.95 -20.63 -23.11
C HIS A 376 16.06 -20.69 -21.85
N GLY A 377 14.77 -20.99 -21.97
CA GLY A 377 13.83 -21.08 -20.87
C GLY A 377 12.95 -19.83 -20.70
N GLN A 378 11.81 -19.99 -20.01
CA GLN A 378 10.78 -18.95 -19.84
C GLN A 378 11.28 -17.69 -19.13
N ALA A 379 12.34 -17.81 -18.32
CA ALA A 379 12.90 -16.69 -17.56
C ALA A 379 13.97 -15.89 -18.32
N VAL A 380 14.30 -16.24 -19.57
CA VAL A 380 15.42 -15.59 -20.30
C VAL A 380 15.18 -14.10 -20.56
N LEU A 381 13.94 -13.73 -20.86
CA LEU A 381 13.51 -12.34 -21.07
C LEU A 381 13.32 -11.56 -19.75
N GLY A 382 13.54 -12.23 -18.62
CA GLY A 382 13.53 -11.67 -17.28
C GLY A 382 12.16 -11.42 -16.69
N ASP A 383 12.17 -11.07 -15.40
CA ASP A 383 10.98 -10.66 -14.66
C ASP A 383 10.89 -9.12 -14.69
N PRO A 384 9.89 -8.54 -15.36
CA PRO A 384 9.69 -7.09 -15.42
C PRO A 384 9.55 -6.42 -14.04
N GLY A 385 9.22 -7.18 -12.99
CA GLY A 385 9.24 -6.72 -11.60
C GLY A 385 10.63 -6.39 -11.04
N PHE A 386 11.70 -6.76 -11.75
CA PHE A 386 13.10 -6.49 -11.43
C PHE A 386 13.77 -5.73 -12.59
N PHE A 387 13.44 -4.44 -12.69
CA PHE A 387 14.01 -3.56 -13.71
C PHE A 387 14.86 -2.43 -13.11
N GLU A 388 15.79 -1.93 -13.92
CA GLU A 388 16.51 -0.68 -13.71
C GLU A 388 16.19 0.27 -14.87
N PRO A 389 15.65 1.48 -14.60
CA PRO A 389 15.45 2.46 -15.65
C PRO A 389 16.81 2.98 -16.12
N VAL A 390 16.94 3.12 -17.44
CA VAL A 390 18.03 3.83 -18.10
C VAL A 390 17.35 4.94 -18.88
N GLU A 391 17.25 6.13 -18.31
CA GLU A 391 16.57 7.24 -18.97
C GLU A 391 17.40 7.72 -20.18
N ILE A 392 16.76 7.83 -21.35
CA ILE A 392 17.38 8.35 -22.57
C ILE A 392 16.38 9.30 -23.20
N ASP A 393 16.42 10.55 -22.75
CA ASP A 393 15.60 11.66 -23.23
C ASP A 393 14.08 11.43 -23.11
N GLY A 394 13.32 12.48 -22.84
CA GLY A 394 11.90 12.38 -22.46
C GLY A 394 10.95 11.67 -23.45
N GLN A 395 11.41 11.22 -24.60
CA GLN A 395 10.65 10.49 -25.61
C GLN A 395 10.76 8.96 -25.47
N PHE A 396 11.95 8.43 -25.14
CA PHE A 396 12.21 6.99 -25.14
C PHE A 396 12.42 6.46 -23.72
N LEU A 397 11.74 5.36 -23.41
CA LEU A 397 11.93 4.64 -22.16
C LEU A 397 12.80 3.43 -22.40
N ARG A 398 13.93 3.35 -21.69
CA ARG A 398 14.79 2.17 -21.72
C ARG A 398 14.88 1.51 -20.35
N PHE A 399 14.76 0.20 -20.35
CA PHE A 399 14.80 -0.63 -19.15
C PHE A 399 15.90 -1.66 -19.29
N ARG A 400 16.61 -1.93 -18.18
CA ARG A 400 17.38 -3.16 -18.00
C ARG A 400 16.58 -4.10 -17.13
N ILE A 401 16.33 -5.32 -17.61
CA ILE A 401 15.54 -6.34 -16.92
C ILE A 401 16.40 -7.58 -16.80
N VAL A 402 16.55 -8.08 -15.58
CA VAL A 402 17.41 -9.24 -15.31
C VAL A 402 16.61 -10.51 -15.54
N GLY A 403 17.14 -11.40 -16.38
CA GLY A 403 16.61 -12.72 -16.66
C GLY A 403 17.63 -13.83 -16.43
N ARG A 404 17.20 -15.05 -16.72
CA ARG A 404 17.96 -16.28 -16.49
C ARG A 404 17.81 -17.21 -17.68
N ALA A 405 18.94 -17.57 -18.29
CA ALA A 405 19.02 -18.59 -19.34
C ALA A 405 19.45 -19.93 -18.73
N GLU A 406 18.72 -21.01 -18.99
CA GLU A 406 19.00 -22.35 -18.46
C GLU A 406 19.93 -23.17 -19.36
N ASN A 407 19.84 -22.97 -20.68
CA ASN A 407 20.64 -23.69 -21.67
C ASN A 407 21.63 -22.74 -22.36
N PHE A 408 22.71 -22.34 -21.67
CA PHE A 408 23.74 -21.49 -22.25
C PHE A 408 24.96 -22.34 -22.67
N PRO A 409 25.44 -22.27 -23.94
CA PRO A 409 26.43 -23.21 -24.48
C PRO A 409 27.78 -23.27 -23.73
N ASP A 410 28.20 -22.15 -23.12
CA ASP A 410 29.52 -21.99 -22.49
C ASP A 410 29.52 -22.06 -20.96
N ALA A 411 28.40 -22.41 -20.33
CA ALA A 411 28.30 -22.41 -18.87
C ALA A 411 28.59 -23.79 -18.28
N SER A 412 29.64 -23.87 -17.45
CA SER A 412 29.84 -24.96 -16.48
C SER A 412 28.76 -25.01 -15.38
N HIS A 413 27.74 -24.16 -15.48
CA HIS A 413 26.62 -24.01 -14.56
C HIS A 413 25.31 -24.17 -15.32
N SER A 414 24.30 -24.76 -14.66
CA SER A 414 22.98 -25.02 -15.23
C SER A 414 22.12 -23.78 -15.50
N ALA A 415 22.65 -22.57 -15.29
CA ALA A 415 22.02 -21.32 -15.69
C ALA A 415 22.98 -20.13 -15.69
N VAL A 416 22.70 -19.13 -16.54
CA VAL A 416 23.43 -17.87 -16.67
C VAL A 416 22.48 -16.68 -16.51
N THR A 417 22.94 -15.63 -15.83
CA THR A 417 22.20 -14.35 -15.74
C THR A 417 22.31 -13.56 -17.03
N VAL A 418 21.16 -13.12 -17.54
CA VAL A 418 21.02 -12.32 -18.77
C VAL A 418 20.48 -10.94 -18.41
N ILE A 419 21.03 -9.89 -19.01
CA ILE A 419 20.53 -8.52 -18.94
C ILE A 419 19.80 -8.22 -20.24
N ASN A 420 18.49 -8.01 -20.15
CA ASN A 420 17.63 -7.62 -21.27
C ASN A 420 17.48 -6.10 -21.26
N GLN A 421 17.87 -5.43 -22.33
CA GLN A 421 17.62 -4.01 -22.54
C GLN A 421 16.45 -3.84 -23.50
N VAL A 422 15.39 -3.21 -23.00
CA VAL A 422 14.16 -2.97 -23.77
C VAL A 422 14.04 -1.48 -24.01
N THR A 423 13.79 -1.07 -25.26
CA THR A 423 13.48 0.32 -25.61
C THR A 423 12.04 0.42 -26.07
N ILE A 424 11.28 1.32 -25.46
CA ILE A 424 9.84 1.51 -25.65
C ILE A 424 9.57 2.99 -25.91
N GLU A 425 8.65 3.27 -26.82
CA GLU A 425 8.17 4.60 -27.12
C GLU A 425 6.64 4.64 -27.05
N GLU A 426 6.10 5.82 -26.77
CA GLU A 426 4.67 6.07 -26.86
C GLU A 426 4.32 6.57 -28.26
N ILE A 427 3.54 5.78 -28.99
CA ILE A 427 3.10 6.06 -30.35
C ILE A 427 1.56 6.13 -30.31
N ASP A 428 0.99 7.26 -30.70
CA ASP A 428 -0.47 7.51 -30.70
C ASP A 428 -1.17 7.18 -29.35
N GLY A 429 -0.47 7.44 -28.24
CA GLY A 429 -0.97 7.17 -26.88
C GLY A 429 -0.84 5.72 -26.42
N ALA A 430 -0.22 4.84 -27.21
CA ALA A 430 0.06 3.45 -26.85
C ALA A 430 1.57 3.21 -26.74
N MET A 431 2.00 2.48 -25.71
CA MET A 431 3.39 2.07 -25.56
C MET A 431 3.72 0.94 -26.53
N SER A 432 4.82 1.08 -27.27
CA SER A 432 5.25 0.15 -28.33
C SER A 432 6.73 -0.19 -28.19
N ILE A 433 7.08 -1.47 -28.32
CA ILE A 433 8.45 -1.95 -28.16
C ILE A 433 9.22 -1.75 -29.47
N LEU A 434 10.26 -0.92 -29.42
CA LEU A 434 11.13 -0.58 -30.55
C LEU A 434 12.32 -1.53 -30.67
N ALA A 435 12.85 -1.98 -29.53
CA ALA A 435 14.02 -2.84 -29.51
C ALA A 435 14.09 -3.69 -28.25
N ILE A 436 14.63 -4.90 -28.39
CA ILE A 436 14.98 -5.82 -27.31
C ILE A 436 16.39 -6.34 -27.59
N GLY A 437 17.33 -6.07 -26.70
CA GLY A 437 18.67 -6.65 -26.73
C GLY A 437 18.92 -7.48 -25.47
N SER A 438 19.63 -8.60 -25.58
CA SER A 438 20.01 -9.42 -24.43
C SER A 438 21.50 -9.71 -24.44
N THR A 439 22.14 -9.55 -23.29
CA THR A 439 23.56 -9.86 -23.09
C THR A 439 23.79 -10.64 -21.79
N SER A 440 24.80 -11.50 -21.74
CA SER A 440 25.23 -12.18 -20.51
C SER A 440 26.17 -11.26 -19.71
N ILE A 441 26.12 -11.29 -18.38
CA ILE A 441 27.02 -10.49 -17.51
C ILE A 441 28.52 -10.66 -17.85
N GLN A 442 28.91 -11.80 -18.41
CA GLN A 442 30.30 -12.10 -18.79
C GLN A 442 30.78 -11.35 -20.05
N ASN A 443 29.88 -10.74 -20.85
CA ASN A 443 30.18 -10.08 -22.12
C ASN A 443 29.48 -8.71 -22.22
N SER A 444 29.74 -7.82 -21.27
CA SER A 444 28.98 -6.58 -21.03
C SER A 444 28.96 -5.54 -22.16
N GLU A 445 29.71 -5.73 -23.26
CA GLU A 445 29.84 -4.75 -24.34
C GLU A 445 29.24 -5.20 -25.69
N GLN A 446 28.81 -6.46 -25.85
CA GLN A 446 28.18 -6.98 -27.09
C GLN A 446 26.88 -7.75 -26.81
N TRP A 447 25.87 -7.56 -27.68
CA TRP A 447 24.59 -8.27 -27.63
C TRP A 447 24.75 -9.70 -28.15
N ASN A 448 25.17 -10.61 -27.27
CA ASN A 448 25.54 -11.97 -27.69
C ASN A 448 24.37 -12.96 -27.66
N VAL A 449 23.20 -12.58 -27.12
CA VAL A 449 22.11 -13.51 -26.78
C VAL A 449 20.83 -13.23 -27.58
N LEU A 450 20.51 -11.96 -27.81
CA LEU A 450 19.38 -11.53 -28.62
C LEU A 450 19.61 -10.09 -29.09
N GLU A 451 19.28 -9.78 -30.34
CA GLU A 451 19.14 -8.40 -30.79
C GLU A 451 17.94 -8.30 -31.74
N ILE A 452 16.96 -7.49 -31.35
CA ILE A 452 15.81 -7.11 -32.14
C ILE A 452 15.76 -5.60 -32.15
N SER A 453 15.96 -5.00 -33.32
CA SER A 453 15.85 -3.56 -33.55
C SER A 453 15.54 -3.31 -35.03
N ALA A 454 15.24 -2.07 -35.41
CA ALA A 454 15.08 -1.73 -36.83
C ALA A 454 16.33 -2.05 -37.68
N ARG A 455 17.51 -2.23 -37.07
CA ARG A 455 18.76 -2.51 -37.78
C ARG A 455 19.13 -3.99 -37.80
N ASN A 456 18.69 -4.77 -36.82
CA ASN A 456 19.14 -6.14 -36.64
C ASN A 456 18.02 -7.06 -36.13
N LEU A 457 18.02 -8.31 -36.59
CA LEU A 457 17.16 -9.38 -36.10
C LEU A 457 18.02 -10.64 -35.93
N TYR A 458 18.43 -10.93 -34.70
CA TYR A 458 19.42 -11.95 -34.41
C TYR A 458 19.14 -12.68 -33.09
N SER A 459 19.31 -14.01 -33.10
CA SER A 459 19.49 -14.83 -31.91
C SER A 459 20.31 -16.08 -32.27
N PRO A 460 21.28 -16.51 -31.45
CA PRO A 460 22.02 -17.74 -31.67
C PRO A 460 21.20 -19.00 -31.39
N ALA A 461 19.98 -18.88 -30.85
CA ALA A 461 19.08 -20.00 -30.59
C ALA A 461 18.69 -20.70 -31.91
N GLN A 462 19.25 -21.88 -32.14
CA GLN A 462 18.94 -22.69 -33.31
C GLN A 462 17.62 -23.47 -33.13
N PRO A 463 16.86 -23.72 -34.22
CA PRO A 463 15.72 -24.63 -34.16
C PRO A 463 16.20 -26.02 -33.73
N GLN A 464 15.47 -26.63 -32.79
CA GLN A 464 15.65 -28.05 -32.44
C GLN A 464 15.06 -28.95 -33.52
#